data_AF-A0A971VWJ1-F1
#
_entry.id   AF-A0A971VWJ1-F1
#
_cell.length_a   1.000
_cell.length_b   1.000
_cell.length_c   1.000
_cell.angle_alpha   90.00
_cell.angle_beta   90.00
_cell.angle_gamma   90.00
#
_symmetry.space_group_name_H-M   'P 1'
#
loop_
_entity.id
_entity.type
_entity.pdbx_description
1 polymer ?
#
loop_
_entity_poly.entity_id
_entity_poly.type
_entity_poly.pdbx_seq_one_letter_code
_entity_poly.pdbx_strand_id
1 'polypeptide(L)'
;MNIEQLLDKLDAAETDEEISGIGKAILDIDPQNPYGKLAVWETMDYDDCVENLDMLREALSEIRITISEKETPPNIEEDRDAQTYCTLMMNLGYSLLAEQEVEKALEIAKEFANFDDEGFYPSRTLLYRCMLDLQMYREIFDTLESDPLESVVGEHARAIALIETEAEPGEIRDAINYAISLDPDVSFFVLGIWDFPEAEDDIDDDVEDTVNYAAYVAEPWCSSDKRLAYISAPTFLLGYLTDRLSDEKEIEVLREGYEGAGLLKEVDEAKARILKMGEQSCDPEEIDAVALAETGTIVEKLIG
;
A
#
# COMPACT_ATOMS: atom_id res chain seq x y z
N MET A 1 -31.78 15.97 22.04
CA MET A 1 -31.50 15.27 20.78
C MET A 1 -31.25 13.82 21.16
N ASN A 2 -31.75 12.85 20.39
CA ASN A 2 -31.36 11.45 20.60
C ASN A 2 -30.10 11.12 19.78
N ILE A 3 -29.54 9.93 19.97
CA ILE A 3 -28.32 9.49 19.27
C ILE A 3 -28.53 9.48 17.75
N GLU A 4 -29.65 8.96 17.24
CA GLU A 4 -29.89 8.91 15.79
C GLU A 4 -29.84 10.31 15.14
N GLN A 5 -30.47 11.31 15.76
CA GLN A 5 -30.41 12.69 15.29
C GLN A 5 -29.02 13.32 15.36
N LEU A 6 -28.14 12.81 16.22
CA LEU A 6 -26.73 13.22 16.28
C LEU A 6 -25.94 12.53 15.18
N LEU A 7 -26.18 11.25 14.92
CA LEU A 7 -25.54 10.51 13.83
C LEU A 7 -25.90 11.10 12.46
N ASP A 8 -27.19 11.40 12.20
CA ASP A 8 -27.61 12.07 10.96
C ASP A 8 -26.93 13.43 10.74
N LYS A 9 -26.53 14.09 11.83
CA LYS A 9 -25.78 15.35 11.76
C LYS A 9 -24.29 15.11 11.57
N LEU A 10 -23.75 14.05 12.17
CA LEU A 10 -22.36 13.65 12.01
C LEU A 10 -22.07 13.33 10.54
N ASP A 11 -22.96 12.58 9.89
CA ASP A 11 -22.88 12.25 8.46
C ASP A 11 -22.92 13.49 7.53
N ALA A 12 -23.38 14.63 8.03
CA ALA A 12 -23.52 15.89 7.29
C ALA A 12 -22.56 16.99 7.75
N ALA A 13 -21.66 16.69 8.69
CA ALA A 13 -20.70 17.66 9.20
C ALA A 13 -19.56 17.87 8.19
N GLU A 14 -19.10 19.12 8.04
CA GLU A 14 -18.08 19.49 7.05
C GLU A 14 -16.76 19.96 7.69
N THR A 15 -16.72 20.08 9.02
CA THR A 15 -15.55 20.62 9.75
C THR A 15 -15.21 19.80 10.98
N ASP A 16 -13.92 19.71 11.31
CA ASP A 16 -13.44 19.00 12.51
C ASP A 16 -14.09 19.53 13.80
N GLU A 17 -14.34 20.84 13.86
CA GLU A 17 -15.01 21.47 15.01
C GLU A 17 -16.45 20.98 15.17
N GLU A 18 -17.18 20.81 14.07
CA GLU A 18 -18.53 20.24 14.06
C GLU A 18 -18.52 18.75 14.40
N ILE A 19 -17.64 17.97 13.76
CA ILE A 19 -17.46 16.52 13.97
C ILE A 19 -17.15 16.26 15.45
N SER A 20 -16.13 16.94 16.00
CA SER A 20 -15.71 16.81 17.41
C SER A 20 -16.83 17.23 18.37
N GLY A 21 -17.55 18.30 18.05
CA GLY A 21 -18.66 18.80 18.87
C GLY A 21 -19.84 17.82 18.92
N ILE A 22 -20.18 17.22 17.78
CA ILE A 22 -21.24 16.20 17.67
C ILE A 22 -20.81 14.91 18.38
N GLY A 23 -19.59 14.44 18.15
CA GLY A 23 -19.02 13.27 18.81
C GLY A 23 -19.07 13.39 20.34
N LYS A 24 -18.63 14.53 20.89
CA LYS A 24 -18.73 14.82 22.34
C LYS A 24 -20.17 14.79 22.85
N ALA A 25 -21.12 15.34 22.09
CA ALA A 25 -22.53 15.32 22.47
C ALA A 25 -23.15 13.90 22.43
N ILE A 26 -22.66 13.01 21.56
CA ILE A 26 -23.01 11.59 21.57
C ILE A 26 -22.47 10.93 22.85
N LEU A 27 -21.20 11.17 23.18
CA LEU A 27 -20.54 10.59 24.36
C LEU A 27 -21.12 11.08 25.70
N ASP A 28 -21.67 12.30 25.74
CA ASP A 28 -22.43 12.80 26.90
C ASP A 28 -23.72 11.99 27.17
N ILE A 29 -24.30 11.39 26.12
CA ILE A 29 -25.51 10.55 26.22
C ILE A 29 -25.12 9.08 26.46
N ASP A 30 -24.16 8.58 25.71
CA ASP A 30 -23.64 7.23 25.78
C ASP A 30 -22.10 7.23 25.66
N PRO A 31 -21.36 7.16 26.77
CA PRO A 31 -19.90 7.20 26.78
C PRO A 31 -19.22 6.03 26.06
N GLN A 32 -19.93 4.94 25.77
CA GLN A 32 -19.40 3.78 25.07
C GLN A 32 -19.73 3.78 23.58
N ASN A 33 -20.44 4.80 23.09
CA ASN A 33 -20.88 4.84 21.72
C ASN A 33 -19.69 4.88 20.73
N PRO A 34 -19.59 3.91 19.79
CA PRO A 34 -18.44 3.79 18.90
C PRO A 34 -18.30 4.97 17.93
N TYR A 35 -19.40 5.47 17.36
CA TYR A 35 -19.36 6.61 16.43
C TYR A 35 -18.90 7.90 17.12
N GLY A 36 -19.37 8.13 18.36
CA GLY A 36 -18.94 9.28 19.15
C GLY A 36 -17.45 9.26 19.47
N LYS A 37 -16.90 8.07 19.79
CA LYS A 37 -15.46 7.88 20.04
C LYS A 37 -14.63 8.08 18.77
N LEU A 38 -15.05 7.47 17.65
CA LEU A 38 -14.37 7.62 16.37
C LEU A 38 -14.31 9.09 15.94
N ALA A 39 -15.45 9.78 15.93
CA ALA A 39 -15.53 11.19 15.55
C ALA A 39 -14.66 12.12 16.42
N VAL A 40 -14.57 11.84 17.73
CA VAL A 40 -13.69 12.62 18.60
C VAL A 40 -12.23 12.32 18.32
N TRP A 41 -11.86 11.06 18.10
CA TRP A 41 -10.49 10.65 17.83
C TRP A 41 -9.98 11.21 16.49
N GLU A 42 -10.78 11.15 15.42
CA GLU A 42 -10.37 11.62 14.08
C GLU A 42 -10.12 13.14 13.99
N THR A 43 -10.57 13.90 14.99
CA THR A 43 -10.40 15.36 15.06
C THR A 43 -9.28 15.79 16.01
N MET A 44 -8.53 14.82 16.55
CA MET A 44 -7.35 15.07 17.37
C MET A 44 -6.12 15.35 16.49
N ASP A 45 -5.13 16.02 17.06
CA ASP A 45 -3.81 16.05 16.42
C ASP A 45 -3.12 14.68 16.57
N TYR A 46 -2.03 14.48 15.83
CA TYR A 46 -1.32 13.21 15.79
C TYR A 46 -0.85 12.74 17.18
N ASP A 47 -0.29 13.64 17.99
CA ASP A 47 0.22 13.30 19.32
C ASP A 47 -0.93 12.87 20.25
N ASP A 48 -2.05 13.58 20.22
CA ASP A 48 -3.25 13.23 20.98
C ASP A 48 -3.87 11.91 20.49
N CYS A 49 -3.88 11.64 19.18
CA CYS A 49 -4.35 10.37 18.60
C CYS A 49 -3.61 9.16 19.19
N VAL A 50 -2.27 9.23 19.24
CA VAL A 50 -1.39 8.19 19.77
C VAL A 50 -1.61 7.98 21.27
N GLU A 51 -1.76 9.06 22.04
CA GLU A 51 -2.04 8.94 23.48
C GLU A 51 -3.43 8.34 23.79
N ASN A 52 -4.36 8.37 22.83
CA ASN A 52 -5.75 7.96 23.01
C ASN A 52 -6.16 6.70 22.24
N LEU A 53 -5.21 5.82 21.86
CA LEU A 53 -5.54 4.57 21.14
C LEU A 53 -6.51 3.64 21.88
N ASP A 54 -6.56 3.69 23.21
CA ASP A 54 -7.56 2.93 23.99
C ASP A 54 -9.00 3.34 23.63
N MET A 55 -9.22 4.59 23.21
CA MET A 55 -10.53 5.05 22.72
C MET A 55 -10.98 4.26 21.48
N LEU A 56 -10.07 4.05 20.52
CA LEU A 56 -10.34 3.24 19.33
C LEU A 56 -10.53 1.76 19.69
N ARG A 57 -9.76 1.22 20.63
CA ARG A 57 -9.93 -0.17 21.09
C ARG A 57 -11.29 -0.43 21.70
N GLU A 58 -11.75 0.48 22.56
CA GLU A 58 -13.05 0.38 23.18
C GLU A 58 -14.17 0.53 22.14
N ALA A 59 -14.07 1.51 21.23
CA ALA A 59 -15.02 1.69 20.14
C ALA A 59 -15.09 0.45 19.23
N LEU A 60 -13.94 -0.13 18.88
CA LEU A 60 -13.86 -1.34 18.08
C LEU A 60 -14.52 -2.53 18.78
N SER A 61 -14.35 -2.67 20.10
CA SER A 61 -15.02 -3.72 20.87
C SER A 61 -16.54 -3.59 20.81
N GLU A 62 -17.08 -2.38 20.95
CA GLU A 62 -18.52 -2.13 20.94
C GLU A 62 -19.11 -2.32 19.54
N ILE A 63 -18.49 -1.77 18.49
CA ILE A 63 -19.01 -1.95 17.12
C ILE A 63 -18.94 -3.41 16.67
N ARG A 64 -17.92 -4.17 17.12
CA ARG A 64 -17.80 -5.60 16.82
C ARG A 64 -19.00 -6.40 17.36
N ILE A 65 -19.53 -6.01 18.53
CA ILE A 65 -20.77 -6.61 19.07
C ILE A 65 -21.92 -6.32 18.11
N THR A 66 -22.11 -5.06 17.70
CA THR A 66 -23.16 -4.65 16.75
C THR A 66 -23.08 -5.42 15.43
N ILE A 67 -21.88 -5.55 14.85
CA ILE A 67 -21.67 -6.32 13.62
C ILE A 67 -22.02 -7.80 13.81
N SER A 68 -21.60 -8.40 14.93
CA SER A 68 -21.86 -9.81 15.21
C SER A 68 -23.34 -10.17 15.44
N GLU A 69 -24.16 -9.18 15.79
CA GLU A 69 -25.60 -9.35 16.00
C GLU A 69 -26.42 -9.26 14.69
N LYS A 70 -25.82 -8.83 13.58
CA LYS A 70 -26.49 -8.76 12.28
C LYS A 70 -26.77 -10.18 11.75
N GLU A 71 -27.97 -10.41 11.24
CA GLU A 71 -28.40 -11.72 10.73
C GLU A 71 -27.71 -12.11 9.40
N THR A 72 -27.27 -11.11 8.64
CA THR A 72 -26.55 -11.27 7.37
C THR A 72 -25.29 -10.42 7.39
N PRO A 73 -24.22 -10.83 6.69
CA PRO A 73 -23.07 -9.96 6.46
C PRO A 73 -23.53 -8.60 5.92
N PRO A 74 -23.12 -7.48 6.54
CA PRO A 74 -23.50 -6.15 6.06
C PRO A 74 -22.75 -5.82 4.77
N ASN A 75 -23.36 -4.99 3.92
CA ASN A 75 -22.68 -4.39 2.77
C ASN A 75 -21.89 -3.17 3.27
N ILE A 76 -20.58 -3.15 3.03
CA ILE A 76 -19.68 -2.09 3.53
C ILE A 76 -20.04 -0.71 2.94
N GLU A 77 -20.43 -0.61 1.67
CA GLU A 77 -20.78 0.67 1.05
C GLU A 77 -22.08 1.28 1.58
N GLU A 78 -23.03 0.44 2.01
CA GLU A 78 -24.38 0.88 2.38
C GLU A 78 -24.63 0.91 3.91
N ASP A 79 -23.81 0.21 4.71
CA ASP A 79 -24.04 0.03 6.14
C ASP A 79 -23.08 0.86 7.00
N ARG A 80 -23.63 1.88 7.68
CA ARG A 80 -22.88 2.78 8.58
C ARG A 80 -22.04 2.01 9.62
N ASP A 81 -22.54 0.88 10.14
CA ASP A 81 -21.85 0.12 11.17
C ASP A 81 -20.64 -0.59 10.57
N ALA A 82 -20.78 -1.12 9.35
CA ALA A 82 -19.69 -1.77 8.63
C ALA A 82 -18.59 -0.77 8.26
N GLN A 83 -18.96 0.42 7.78
CA GLN A 83 -18.01 1.51 7.52
C GLN A 83 -17.26 1.90 8.79
N THR A 84 -18.00 2.15 9.87
CA THR A 84 -17.43 2.51 11.18
C THR A 84 -16.47 1.42 11.67
N TYR A 85 -16.83 0.15 11.49
CA TYR A 85 -16.01 -0.99 11.88
C TYR A 85 -14.70 -1.06 11.07
N CYS A 86 -14.76 -0.91 9.75
CA CYS A 86 -13.59 -0.82 8.88
C CYS A 86 -12.70 0.37 9.24
N THR A 87 -13.26 1.57 9.41
CA THR A 87 -12.50 2.77 9.77
C THR A 87 -11.82 2.63 11.14
N LEU A 88 -12.49 2.04 12.12
CA LEU A 88 -11.87 1.73 13.42
C LEU A 88 -10.71 0.75 13.31
N MET A 89 -10.86 -0.32 12.52
CA MET A 89 -9.77 -1.28 12.29
C MET A 89 -8.60 -0.66 11.52
N MET A 90 -8.89 0.18 10.53
CA MET A 90 -7.89 0.93 9.77
C MET A 90 -7.08 1.84 10.70
N ASN A 91 -7.75 2.77 11.39
CA ASN A 91 -7.10 3.76 12.24
C ASN A 91 -6.32 3.09 13.39
N LEU A 92 -6.92 2.10 14.07
CA LEU A 92 -6.23 1.37 15.13
C LEU A 92 -5.06 0.53 14.59
N GLY A 93 -5.26 -0.16 13.47
CA GLY A 93 -4.26 -1.03 12.88
C GLY A 93 -3.00 -0.29 12.43
N TYR A 94 -3.17 0.79 11.67
CA TYR A 94 -2.05 1.64 11.23
C TYR A 94 -1.40 2.38 12.39
N SER A 95 -2.16 2.86 13.38
CA SER A 95 -1.58 3.46 14.58
C SER A 95 -0.72 2.48 15.36
N LEU A 96 -1.16 1.22 15.49
CA LEU A 96 -0.36 0.19 16.15
C LEU A 96 0.90 -0.18 15.38
N LEU A 97 0.81 -0.20 14.04
CA LEU A 97 1.97 -0.41 13.20
C LEU A 97 2.99 0.74 13.38
N ALA A 98 2.53 1.99 13.38
CA ALA A 98 3.38 3.17 13.60
C ALA A 98 4.08 3.15 14.97
N GLU A 99 3.37 2.69 16.00
CA GLU A 99 3.91 2.50 17.36
C GLU A 99 4.75 1.21 17.54
N GLN A 100 5.06 0.51 16.44
CA GLN A 100 5.84 -0.75 16.41
C GLN A 100 5.23 -1.88 17.25
N GLU A 101 3.93 -1.84 17.51
CA GLU A 101 3.15 -2.89 18.16
C GLU A 101 2.66 -3.90 17.10
N VAL A 102 3.60 -4.41 16.29
CA VAL A 102 3.33 -5.10 15.01
C VAL A 102 2.50 -6.37 15.19
N GLU A 103 2.70 -7.15 16.25
CA GLU A 103 1.87 -8.33 16.51
C GLU A 103 0.40 -7.97 16.78
N LYS A 104 0.15 -6.87 17.51
CA LYS A 104 -1.21 -6.37 17.75
C LYS A 104 -1.81 -5.79 16.48
N ALA A 105 -1.01 -5.09 15.67
CA ALA A 105 -1.43 -4.59 14.36
C ALA A 105 -1.83 -5.76 13.45
N LEU A 106 -1.07 -6.85 13.42
CA LEU A 106 -1.37 -8.04 12.62
C LEU A 106 -2.69 -8.71 13.03
N GLU A 107 -3.00 -8.76 14.33
CA GLU A 107 -4.30 -9.29 14.81
C GLU A 107 -5.46 -8.48 14.22
N ILE A 108 -5.37 -7.14 14.25
CA ILE A 108 -6.36 -6.25 13.64
C ILE A 108 -6.39 -6.42 12.12
N ALA A 109 -5.24 -6.48 11.47
CA ALA A 109 -5.12 -6.56 10.01
C ALA A 109 -5.77 -7.83 9.43
N LYS A 110 -5.63 -8.97 10.12
CA LYS A 110 -6.27 -10.23 9.72
C LYS A 110 -7.79 -10.16 9.80
N GLU A 111 -8.30 -9.59 10.87
CA GLU A 111 -9.75 -9.35 11.02
C GLU A 111 -10.25 -8.40 9.94
N PHE A 112 -9.50 -7.32 9.71
CA PHE A 112 -9.83 -6.30 8.73
C PHE A 112 -9.88 -6.84 7.30
N ALA A 113 -8.82 -7.51 6.84
CA ALA A 113 -8.76 -8.06 5.48
C ALA A 113 -9.79 -9.17 5.24
N ASN A 114 -10.16 -9.93 6.28
CA ASN A 114 -11.22 -10.93 6.17
C ASN A 114 -12.62 -10.31 6.12
N PHE A 115 -12.82 -9.13 6.72
CA PHE A 115 -14.11 -8.43 6.68
C PHE A 115 -14.26 -7.58 5.41
N ASP A 116 -13.18 -6.94 4.96
CA ASP A 116 -13.09 -6.19 3.71
C ASP A 116 -12.85 -7.13 2.52
N ASP A 117 -13.86 -7.92 2.16
CA ASP A 117 -13.76 -8.97 1.14
C ASP A 117 -13.78 -8.44 -0.31
N GLU A 118 -14.24 -7.20 -0.51
CA GLU A 118 -14.28 -6.50 -1.80
C GLU A 118 -13.14 -5.47 -1.98
N GLY A 119 -12.35 -5.18 -0.93
CA GLY A 119 -11.16 -4.34 -1.03
C GLY A 119 -11.47 -2.84 -1.07
N PHE A 120 -12.51 -2.40 -0.36
CA PHE A 120 -12.88 -0.99 -0.25
C PHE A 120 -11.90 -0.18 0.59
N TYR A 121 -11.12 -0.86 1.43
CA TYR A 121 -10.15 -0.25 2.32
C TYR A 121 -8.74 -0.80 2.06
N PRO A 122 -7.67 -0.11 2.49
CA PRO A 122 -6.30 -0.60 2.36
C PRO A 122 -5.97 -1.68 3.41
N SER A 123 -6.88 -2.64 3.63
CA SER A 123 -6.76 -3.72 4.62
C SER A 123 -5.60 -4.67 4.33
N ARG A 124 -5.39 -4.98 3.05
CA ARG A 124 -4.29 -5.85 2.57
C ARG A 124 -2.93 -5.18 2.67
N THR A 125 -2.86 -3.86 2.46
CA THR A 125 -1.64 -3.08 2.71
C THR A 125 -1.18 -3.26 4.15
N LEU A 126 -2.07 -3.06 5.12
CA LEU A 126 -1.76 -3.26 6.53
C LEU A 126 -1.35 -4.71 6.83
N LEU A 127 -2.09 -5.69 6.30
CA LEU A 127 -1.83 -7.11 6.52
C LEU A 127 -0.43 -7.52 6.06
N TYR A 128 -0.13 -7.31 4.78
CA TYR A 128 1.14 -7.73 4.20
C TYR A 128 2.32 -6.94 4.77
N ARG A 129 2.12 -5.66 5.12
CA ARG A 129 3.13 -4.88 5.83
C ARG A 129 3.47 -5.48 7.19
N CYS A 130 2.46 -5.79 8.01
CA CYS A 130 2.69 -6.43 9.32
C CYS A 130 3.39 -7.79 9.16
N MET A 131 3.02 -8.59 8.16
CA MET A 131 3.65 -9.89 7.91
C MET A 131 5.12 -9.75 7.48
N LEU A 132 5.47 -8.72 6.71
CA LEU A 132 6.85 -8.41 6.33
C LEU A 132 7.70 -8.01 7.53
N ASP A 133 7.19 -7.14 8.40
CA ASP A 133 7.88 -6.66 9.61
C ASP A 133 8.11 -7.82 10.60
N LEU A 134 7.17 -8.76 10.68
CA LEU A 134 7.28 -9.99 11.47
C LEU A 134 8.03 -11.13 10.76
N GLN A 135 8.52 -10.90 9.53
CA GLN A 135 9.29 -11.85 8.74
C GLN A 135 8.57 -13.18 8.48
N MET A 136 7.24 -13.13 8.33
CA MET A 136 6.37 -14.28 8.11
C MET A 136 6.37 -14.74 6.64
N TYR A 137 7.55 -14.92 6.06
CA TYR A 137 7.73 -15.10 4.61
C TYR A 137 7.02 -16.32 4.05
N ARG A 138 6.90 -17.41 4.83
CA ARG A 138 6.21 -18.61 4.35
C ARG A 138 4.70 -18.43 4.40
N GLU A 139 4.21 -17.80 5.46
CA GLU A 139 2.79 -17.53 5.68
C GLU A 139 2.25 -16.49 4.68
N ILE A 140 3.11 -15.61 4.14
CA ILE A 140 2.75 -14.69 3.05
C ILE A 140 2.25 -15.48 1.84
N PHE A 141 2.91 -16.59 1.46
CA PHE A 141 2.46 -17.42 0.34
C PHE A 141 1.09 -18.05 0.59
N ASP A 142 0.89 -18.64 1.77
CA ASP A 142 -0.40 -19.26 2.13
C ASP A 142 -1.53 -18.22 2.14
N THR A 143 -1.22 -17.00 2.58
CA THR A 143 -2.18 -15.88 2.64
C THR A 143 -2.56 -15.43 1.23
N LEU A 144 -1.58 -15.18 0.36
CA LEU A 144 -1.80 -14.80 -1.05
C LEU A 144 -2.56 -15.87 -1.84
N GLU A 145 -2.32 -17.16 -1.59
CA GLU A 145 -3.06 -18.24 -2.25
C GLU A 145 -4.54 -18.30 -1.82
N SER A 146 -4.85 -17.83 -0.61
CA SER A 146 -6.19 -17.82 -0.05
C SER A 146 -6.96 -16.51 -0.27
N ASP A 147 -6.26 -15.43 -0.58
CA ASP A 147 -6.84 -14.10 -0.79
C ASP A 147 -7.43 -14.01 -2.21
N PRO A 148 -8.74 -13.75 -2.35
CA PRO A 148 -9.34 -13.61 -3.67
C PRO A 148 -8.96 -12.30 -4.37
N LEU A 149 -8.39 -11.33 -3.64
CA LEU A 149 -8.04 -10.01 -4.18
C LEU A 149 -6.54 -9.84 -4.30
N GLU A 150 -6.12 -9.42 -5.49
CA GLU A 150 -4.74 -8.99 -5.73
C GLU A 150 -4.50 -7.61 -5.13
N SER A 151 -3.31 -7.39 -4.56
CA SER A 151 -2.89 -6.09 -4.05
C SER A 151 -1.42 -5.83 -4.36
N VAL A 152 -1.08 -4.56 -4.63
CA VAL A 152 0.29 -4.10 -4.91
C VAL A 152 1.25 -4.52 -3.79
N VAL A 153 0.89 -4.20 -2.54
CA VAL A 153 1.72 -4.53 -1.36
C VAL A 153 1.85 -6.04 -1.16
N GLY A 154 0.81 -6.81 -1.46
CA GLY A 154 0.85 -8.27 -1.40
C GLY A 154 1.84 -8.88 -2.39
N GLU A 155 1.88 -8.40 -3.62
CA GLU A 155 2.83 -8.91 -4.62
C GLU A 155 4.27 -8.43 -4.37
N HIS A 156 4.46 -7.21 -3.84
CA HIS A 156 5.77 -6.82 -3.30
C HIS A 156 6.19 -7.71 -2.13
N ALA A 157 5.26 -8.08 -1.24
CA ALA A 157 5.53 -9.00 -0.14
C ALA A 157 5.89 -10.40 -0.64
N ARG A 158 5.23 -10.89 -1.70
CA ARG A 158 5.58 -12.14 -2.39
C ARG A 158 7.02 -12.11 -2.91
N ALA A 159 7.39 -11.06 -3.63
CA ALA A 159 8.72 -10.89 -4.18
C ALA A 159 9.80 -10.90 -3.09
N ILE A 160 9.58 -10.14 -2.00
CA ILE A 160 10.47 -10.14 -0.84
C ILE A 160 10.53 -11.53 -0.20
N ALA A 161 9.39 -12.18 0.03
CA ALA A 161 9.35 -13.51 0.63
C ALA A 161 10.16 -14.53 -0.19
N LEU A 162 10.06 -14.51 -1.53
CA LEU A 162 10.84 -15.39 -2.41
C LEU A 162 12.35 -15.15 -2.29
N ILE A 163 12.78 -13.88 -2.18
CA ILE A 163 14.18 -13.51 -1.95
C ILE A 163 14.70 -14.08 -0.62
N GLU A 164 13.88 -13.97 0.43
CA GLU A 164 14.24 -14.40 1.79
C GLU A 164 14.19 -15.91 1.98
N THR A 165 13.31 -16.60 1.25
CA THR A 165 13.26 -18.06 1.23
C THR A 165 14.23 -18.69 0.23
N GLU A 166 15.04 -17.88 -0.46
CA GLU A 166 16.03 -18.33 -1.45
C GLU A 166 15.41 -19.17 -2.58
N ALA A 167 14.29 -18.70 -3.12
CA ALA A 167 13.65 -19.32 -4.28
C ALA A 167 14.54 -19.28 -5.54
N GLU A 168 14.15 -19.99 -6.58
CA GLU A 168 14.94 -20.03 -7.82
C GLU A 168 15.05 -18.61 -8.42
N PRO A 169 16.21 -18.21 -8.98
CA PRO A 169 16.41 -16.84 -9.47
C PRO A 169 15.37 -16.38 -10.50
N GLY A 170 14.88 -17.29 -11.34
CA GLY A 170 13.81 -17.01 -12.30
C GLY A 170 12.47 -16.68 -11.62
N GLU A 171 12.12 -17.40 -10.56
CA GLU A 171 10.88 -17.16 -9.80
C GLU A 171 10.94 -15.82 -9.07
N ILE A 172 12.09 -15.49 -8.46
CA ILE A 172 12.31 -14.19 -7.83
C ILE A 172 12.16 -13.05 -8.86
N ARG A 173 12.82 -13.17 -10.00
CA ARG A 173 12.75 -12.17 -11.08
C ARG A 173 11.32 -11.98 -11.56
N ASP A 174 10.60 -13.07 -11.83
CA ASP A 174 9.24 -13.00 -12.35
C ASP A 174 8.29 -12.36 -11.33
N ALA A 175 8.44 -12.67 -10.04
CA ALA A 175 7.68 -12.03 -8.97
C ALA A 175 7.99 -10.53 -8.82
N ILE A 176 9.26 -10.12 -8.93
CA ILE A 176 9.64 -8.70 -8.88
C ILE A 176 9.02 -7.95 -10.07
N ASN A 177 9.16 -8.47 -11.29
CA ASN A 177 8.58 -7.84 -12.47
C ASN A 177 7.06 -7.77 -12.36
N TYR A 178 6.42 -8.80 -11.80
CA TYR A 178 4.98 -8.82 -11.59
C TYR A 178 4.54 -7.75 -10.56
N ALA A 179 5.22 -7.66 -9.42
CA ALA A 179 4.95 -6.63 -8.42
C ALA A 179 5.08 -5.22 -9.00
N ILE A 180 6.15 -4.94 -9.76
CA ILE A 180 6.32 -3.66 -10.45
C ILE A 180 5.23 -3.45 -11.51
N SER A 181 4.72 -4.50 -12.15
CA SER A 181 3.67 -4.35 -13.17
C SER A 181 2.31 -3.92 -12.64
N LEU A 182 2.03 -4.12 -11.34
CA LEU A 182 0.78 -3.69 -10.73
C LEU A 182 0.75 -2.17 -10.51
N ASP A 183 1.89 -1.59 -10.13
CA ASP A 183 2.10 -0.15 -10.06
C ASP A 183 3.60 0.14 -10.33
N PRO A 184 3.95 0.51 -11.57
CA PRO A 184 5.34 0.73 -11.96
C PRO A 184 6.05 1.83 -11.15
N ASP A 185 5.27 2.83 -10.74
CA ASP A 185 5.77 4.07 -10.15
C ASP A 185 6.18 3.87 -8.68
N VAL A 186 5.57 2.90 -7.97
CA VAL A 186 5.97 2.50 -6.60
C VAL A 186 7.46 2.26 -6.47
N SER A 187 8.05 1.55 -7.43
CA SER A 187 9.46 1.15 -7.35
C SER A 187 10.44 2.33 -7.47
N PHE A 188 10.02 3.44 -8.09
CA PHE A 188 10.83 4.65 -8.20
C PHE A 188 10.92 5.41 -6.87
N PHE A 189 9.81 5.48 -6.13
CA PHE A 189 9.79 6.02 -4.77
C PHE A 189 10.59 5.14 -3.80
N VAL A 190 10.44 3.81 -3.87
CA VAL A 190 11.19 2.86 -3.03
C VAL A 190 12.70 3.04 -3.18
N LEU A 191 13.19 3.29 -4.39
CA LEU A 191 14.61 3.48 -4.68
C LEU A 191 15.10 4.92 -4.46
N GLY A 192 14.21 5.85 -4.08
CA GLY A 192 14.55 7.27 -3.95
C GLY A 192 14.97 7.93 -5.26
N ILE A 193 14.50 7.39 -6.40
CA ILE A 193 14.63 8.05 -7.71
C ILE A 193 13.67 9.23 -7.76
N TRP A 194 12.46 9.02 -7.23
CA TRP A 194 11.48 10.07 -6.97
C TRP A 194 11.38 10.32 -5.47
N ASP A 195 11.27 11.60 -5.11
CA ASP A 195 11.10 12.01 -3.72
C ASP A 195 9.63 11.84 -3.30
N PHE A 196 9.40 11.39 -2.07
CA PHE A 196 8.08 11.44 -1.46
C PHE A 196 7.64 12.91 -1.29
N PRO A 197 6.36 13.25 -1.53
CA PRO A 197 5.82 14.57 -1.23
C PRO A 197 6.03 14.95 0.24
N GLU A 198 6.32 16.24 0.52
CA GLU A 198 6.61 16.70 1.89
C GLU A 198 5.36 16.80 2.77
N ALA A 199 4.19 17.03 2.17
CA ALA A 199 2.90 17.14 2.85
C ALA A 199 1.82 16.35 2.10
N GLU A 200 0.80 15.87 2.82
CA GLU A 200 -0.34 15.16 2.23
C GLU A 200 -1.10 16.04 1.23
N ASP A 201 -1.26 17.34 1.52
CA ASP A 201 -1.90 18.31 0.62
C ASP A 201 -1.13 18.52 -0.71
N ASP A 202 0.12 18.08 -0.81
CA ASP A 202 0.94 18.17 -2.02
C ASP A 202 0.84 16.90 -2.90
N ILE A 203 0.13 15.86 -2.43
CA ILE A 203 -0.09 14.63 -3.18
C ILE A 203 -1.22 14.86 -4.20
N ASP A 204 -0.95 14.58 -5.47
CA ASP A 204 -1.99 14.60 -6.52
C ASP A 204 -2.89 13.38 -6.34
N ASP A 205 -4.21 13.57 -6.38
CA ASP A 205 -5.24 12.52 -6.24
C ASP A 205 -4.94 11.32 -7.19
N ASP A 206 -4.39 11.59 -8.38
CA ASP A 206 -4.07 10.57 -9.38
C ASP A 206 -2.89 9.64 -8.97
N VAL A 207 -2.07 10.01 -7.98
CA VAL A 207 -0.92 9.22 -7.49
C VAL A 207 -0.98 8.91 -6.00
N GLU A 208 -2.07 9.27 -5.32
CA GLU A 208 -2.22 9.08 -3.87
C GLU A 208 -2.01 7.62 -3.46
N ASP A 209 -2.67 6.70 -4.15
CA ASP A 209 -2.53 5.25 -3.93
C ASP A 209 -1.08 4.78 -4.14
N THR A 210 -0.42 5.22 -5.21
CA THR A 210 0.98 4.88 -5.52
C THR A 210 1.92 5.32 -4.40
N VAL A 211 1.77 6.57 -3.92
CA VAL A 211 2.57 7.12 -2.82
C VAL A 211 2.31 6.33 -1.53
N ASN A 212 1.05 6.01 -1.25
CA ASN A 212 0.66 5.20 -0.10
C ASN A 212 1.28 3.79 -0.16
N TYR A 213 1.17 3.08 -1.28
CA TYR A 213 1.78 1.77 -1.45
C TYR A 213 3.30 1.84 -1.26
N ALA A 214 3.96 2.82 -1.89
CA ALA A 214 5.40 3.03 -1.78
C ALA A 214 5.83 3.28 -0.33
N ALA A 215 5.09 4.10 0.43
CA ALA A 215 5.39 4.38 1.83
C ALA A 215 5.40 3.09 2.67
N TYR A 216 4.50 2.15 2.39
CA TYR A 216 4.44 0.89 3.12
C TYR A 216 5.42 -0.18 2.62
N VAL A 217 5.89 -0.15 1.38
CA VAL A 217 6.87 -1.15 0.89
C VAL A 217 8.33 -0.66 0.91
N ALA A 218 8.58 0.64 1.02
CA ALA A 218 9.94 1.22 0.99
C ALA A 218 10.85 0.64 2.07
N GLU A 219 10.46 0.71 3.34
CA GLU A 219 11.27 0.15 4.44
C GLU A 219 11.52 -1.36 4.28
N PRO A 220 10.49 -2.21 3.99
CA PRO A 220 10.72 -3.62 3.70
C PRO A 220 11.74 -3.90 2.60
N TRP A 221 11.72 -3.15 1.49
CA TRP A 221 12.71 -3.27 0.41
C TRP A 221 14.09 -2.78 0.83
N CYS A 222 14.16 -1.67 1.56
CA CYS A 222 15.40 -1.04 2.02
C CYS A 222 16.07 -1.75 3.21
N SER A 223 15.39 -2.73 3.82
CA SER A 223 15.90 -3.47 4.99
C SER A 223 17.18 -4.30 4.73
N SER A 224 17.53 -4.56 3.47
CA SER A 224 18.82 -5.19 3.12
C SER A 224 19.33 -4.82 1.73
N ASP A 225 20.66 -4.79 1.58
CA ASP A 225 21.32 -4.61 0.28
C ASP A 225 20.90 -5.67 -0.75
N LYS A 226 20.58 -6.89 -0.29
CA LYS A 226 20.11 -7.98 -1.15
C LYS A 226 18.78 -7.60 -1.82
N ARG A 227 17.79 -7.19 -1.03
CA ARG A 227 16.46 -6.78 -1.53
C ARG A 227 16.56 -5.58 -2.46
N LEU A 228 17.33 -4.56 -2.05
CA LEU A 228 17.58 -3.38 -2.88
C LEU A 228 18.20 -3.75 -4.22
N ALA A 229 19.20 -4.62 -4.25
CA ALA A 229 19.83 -5.05 -5.50
C ALA A 229 18.85 -5.75 -6.46
N TYR A 230 17.93 -6.53 -5.92
CA TYR A 230 16.92 -7.26 -6.71
C TYR A 230 15.91 -6.33 -7.39
N ILE A 231 15.42 -5.29 -6.71
CA ILE A 231 14.46 -4.34 -7.29
C ILE A 231 15.15 -3.25 -8.13
N SER A 232 16.41 -2.92 -7.85
CA SER A 232 17.15 -1.86 -8.55
C SER A 232 17.27 -2.09 -10.06
N ALA A 233 17.78 -3.26 -10.47
CA ALA A 233 18.05 -3.53 -11.88
C ALA A 233 16.79 -3.40 -12.78
N PRO A 234 15.63 -4.02 -12.45
CA PRO A 234 14.43 -3.84 -13.24
C PRO A 234 13.90 -2.40 -13.21
N THR A 235 13.91 -1.71 -12.06
CA THR A 235 13.40 -0.33 -11.98
C THR A 235 14.24 0.66 -12.77
N PHE A 236 15.58 0.61 -12.67
CA PHE A 236 16.44 1.51 -13.46
C PHE A 236 16.31 1.25 -14.96
N LEU A 237 16.20 -0.02 -15.38
CA LEU A 237 16.00 -0.33 -16.79
C LEU A 237 14.63 0.17 -17.26
N LEU A 238 13.56 -0.10 -16.50
CA LEU A 238 12.23 0.41 -16.79
C LEU A 238 12.26 1.94 -16.94
N GLY A 239 12.82 2.64 -15.97
CA GLY A 239 12.91 4.10 -16.00
C GLY A 239 13.69 4.63 -17.19
N TYR A 240 14.79 3.98 -17.55
CA TYR A 240 15.52 4.31 -18.76
C TYR A 240 14.69 4.07 -20.01
N LEU A 241 13.95 2.96 -20.10
CA LEU A 241 13.11 2.62 -21.24
C LEU A 241 11.95 3.61 -21.41
N THR A 242 11.38 4.12 -20.31
CA THR A 242 10.18 4.96 -20.32
C THR A 242 10.42 6.45 -20.05
N ASP A 243 11.69 6.90 -19.99
CA ASP A 243 12.07 8.30 -19.72
C ASP A 243 11.64 8.82 -18.32
N ARG A 244 11.50 7.92 -17.33
CA ARG A 244 11.24 8.28 -15.92
C ARG A 244 12.50 8.64 -15.12
N LEU A 245 13.69 8.43 -15.68
CA LEU A 245 14.96 8.87 -15.06
C LEU A 245 15.30 10.29 -15.48
N SER A 246 15.70 11.13 -14.54
CA SER A 246 16.03 12.55 -14.77
C SER A 246 17.52 12.89 -14.65
N ASP A 247 18.31 12.10 -13.91
CA ASP A 247 19.75 12.34 -13.75
C ASP A 247 20.55 11.80 -14.95
N GLU A 248 21.10 12.72 -15.75
CA GLU A 248 21.94 12.38 -16.91
C GLU A 248 23.16 11.51 -16.55
N LYS A 249 23.73 11.68 -15.35
CA LYS A 249 24.88 10.88 -14.91
C LYS A 249 24.48 9.46 -14.57
N GLU A 250 23.34 9.27 -13.92
CA GLU A 250 22.83 7.93 -13.63
C GLU A 250 22.49 7.18 -14.91
N ILE A 251 21.89 7.88 -15.87
CA ILE A 251 21.63 7.34 -17.21
C ILE A 251 22.94 6.96 -17.93
N GLU A 252 23.97 7.81 -17.88
CA GLU A 252 25.28 7.50 -18.48
C GLU A 252 25.90 6.24 -17.84
N VAL A 253 25.94 6.17 -16.51
CA VAL A 253 26.46 5.00 -15.78
C VAL A 253 25.69 3.73 -16.10
N LEU A 254 24.36 3.80 -16.18
CA LEU A 254 23.52 2.66 -16.53
C LEU A 254 23.87 2.14 -17.94
N ARG A 255 24.02 3.05 -18.91
CA ARG A 255 24.38 2.69 -20.29
C ARG A 255 25.79 2.09 -20.39
N GLU A 256 26.77 2.65 -19.69
CA GLU A 256 28.12 2.07 -19.59
C GLU A 256 28.09 0.67 -18.99
N GLY A 257 27.23 0.43 -17.99
CA GLY A 257 27.00 -0.88 -17.40
C GLY A 257 26.49 -1.90 -18.43
N TYR A 258 25.47 -1.54 -19.22
CA TYR A 258 24.96 -2.39 -20.28
C TYR A 258 25.93 -2.56 -21.45
N GLU A 259 26.76 -1.57 -21.75
CA GLU A 259 27.84 -1.71 -22.74
C GLU A 259 28.87 -2.73 -22.26
N GLY A 260 29.31 -2.64 -21.00
CA GLY A 260 30.23 -3.58 -20.38
C GLY A 260 29.69 -5.01 -20.34
N ALA A 261 28.38 -5.18 -20.18
CA ALA A 261 27.69 -6.47 -20.25
C ALA A 261 27.44 -6.96 -21.69
N GLY A 262 27.70 -6.15 -22.72
CA GLY A 262 27.43 -6.48 -24.11
C GLY A 262 25.95 -6.51 -24.49
N LEU A 263 25.10 -5.81 -23.71
CA LEU A 263 23.63 -5.76 -23.87
C LEU A 263 23.12 -4.38 -24.32
N LEU A 264 23.99 -3.38 -24.47
CA LEU A 264 23.60 -2.02 -24.83
C LEU A 264 22.77 -1.97 -26.13
N LYS A 265 23.10 -2.82 -27.10
CA LYS A 265 22.36 -2.87 -28.37
C LYS A 265 20.91 -3.30 -28.16
N GLU A 266 20.69 -4.36 -27.39
CA GLU A 266 19.36 -4.85 -27.04
C GLU A 266 18.55 -3.80 -26.26
N VAL A 267 19.20 -3.10 -25.32
CA VAL A 267 18.61 -2.00 -24.55
C VAL A 267 18.21 -0.83 -25.46
N ASP A 268 19.08 -0.40 -26.38
CA ASP A 268 18.80 0.67 -27.34
C ASP A 268 17.68 0.27 -28.31
N GLU A 269 17.64 -0.98 -28.75
CA GLU A 269 16.56 -1.51 -29.59
C GLU A 269 15.21 -1.56 -28.85
N ALA A 270 15.20 -1.92 -27.57
CA ALA A 270 14.02 -1.86 -26.71
C ALA A 270 13.56 -0.41 -26.50
N LYS A 271 14.47 0.49 -26.14
CA LYS A 271 14.20 1.93 -25.98
C LYS A 271 13.57 2.53 -27.23
N ALA A 272 14.11 2.22 -28.41
CA ALA A 272 13.58 2.69 -29.69
C ALA A 272 12.15 2.16 -29.97
N ARG A 273 11.81 0.94 -29.52
CA ARG A 273 10.45 0.41 -29.62
C ARG A 273 9.50 1.19 -28.72
N ILE A 274 9.88 1.40 -27.46
CA ILE A 274 9.07 2.12 -26.47
C ILE A 274 8.82 3.57 -26.90
N LEU A 275 9.86 4.29 -27.33
CA LEU A 275 9.73 5.65 -27.86
C LEU A 275 8.75 5.72 -29.03
N LYS A 276 8.81 4.73 -29.94
CA LYS A 276 7.89 4.65 -31.07
C LYS A 276 6.44 4.42 -30.64
N MET A 277 6.19 3.66 -29.57
CA MET A 277 4.85 3.49 -29.01
C MET A 277 4.32 4.83 -28.45
N GLY A 278 5.17 5.59 -27.75
CA GLY A 278 4.84 6.94 -27.29
C GLY A 278 4.51 7.90 -28.45
N GLU A 279 5.30 7.88 -29.53
CA GLU A 279 5.01 8.64 -30.76
C GLU A 279 3.68 8.24 -31.43
N GLN A 280 3.24 7.00 -31.21
CA GLN A 280 1.97 6.48 -31.72
C GLN A 280 0.80 6.74 -30.77
N SER A 281 1.04 7.39 -29.63
CA SER A 281 0.04 7.62 -28.58
C SER A 281 -0.62 6.32 -28.12
N CYS A 282 0.19 5.25 -28.00
CA CYS A 282 -0.21 4.06 -27.26
C CYS A 282 -0.55 4.44 -25.83
N ASP A 283 -1.40 3.62 -25.21
CA ASP A 283 -1.79 3.81 -23.82
C ASP A 283 -0.55 3.69 -22.89
N PRO A 284 -0.40 4.54 -21.86
CA PRO A 284 0.72 4.46 -20.92
C PRO A 284 0.89 3.09 -20.25
N GLU A 285 -0.21 2.43 -19.88
CA GLU A 285 -0.18 1.09 -19.27
C GLU A 285 0.34 0.05 -20.27
N GLU A 286 -0.04 0.17 -21.54
CA GLU A 286 0.48 -0.69 -22.61
C GLU A 286 1.99 -0.48 -22.83
N ILE A 287 2.45 0.77 -22.77
CA ILE A 287 3.87 1.12 -22.85
C ILE A 287 4.64 0.49 -21.68
N ASP A 288 4.12 0.60 -20.46
CA ASP A 288 4.76 0.05 -19.27
C ASP A 288 4.80 -1.47 -19.29
N ALA A 289 3.72 -2.13 -19.70
CA ALA A 289 3.67 -3.58 -19.85
C ALA A 289 4.73 -4.08 -20.85
N VAL A 290 4.90 -3.40 -22.00
CA VAL A 290 5.94 -3.76 -22.97
C VAL A 290 7.34 -3.47 -22.41
N ALA A 291 7.54 -2.31 -21.76
CA ALA A 291 8.82 -1.96 -21.18
C ALA A 291 9.25 -2.94 -20.07
N LEU A 292 8.32 -3.41 -19.26
CA LEU A 292 8.56 -4.43 -18.24
C LEU A 292 8.87 -5.81 -18.83
N ALA A 293 8.18 -6.21 -19.91
CA ALA A 293 8.49 -7.45 -20.61
C ALA A 293 9.92 -7.44 -21.20
N GLU A 294 10.34 -6.31 -21.79
CA GLU A 294 11.71 -6.10 -22.27
C GLU A 294 12.70 -6.11 -21.10
N THR A 295 12.35 -5.47 -19.99
CA THR A 295 13.14 -5.43 -18.75
C THR A 295 13.42 -6.83 -18.23
N GLY A 296 12.40 -7.67 -18.08
CA GLY A 296 12.57 -9.06 -17.63
C GLY A 296 13.50 -9.87 -18.54
N THR A 297 13.37 -9.70 -19.85
CA THR A 297 14.21 -10.39 -20.85
C THR A 297 15.67 -9.95 -20.78
N ILE A 298 15.92 -8.65 -20.59
CA ILE A 298 17.29 -8.09 -20.54
C ILE A 298 17.95 -8.42 -19.21
N VAL A 299 17.24 -8.26 -18.09
CA VAL A 299 17.75 -8.58 -16.74
C VAL A 299 18.09 -10.07 -16.61
N GLU A 300 17.30 -10.96 -17.23
CA GLU A 300 17.63 -12.40 -17.29
C GLU A 300 19.02 -12.66 -17.90
N LYS A 301 19.36 -11.95 -18.98
CA LYS A 301 20.68 -12.08 -19.63
C LYS A 301 21.82 -11.43 -18.84
N LEU A 302 21.50 -10.50 -17.94
CA LEU A 302 22.49 -9.84 -17.09
C LEU A 302 22.92 -10.73 -15.91
N ILE A 303 21.99 -11.55 -15.41
CA ILE A 303 22.18 -12.41 -14.22
C ILE A 303 22.59 -13.85 -14.59
N GLY A 304 22.20 -14.34 -15.79
CA GLY A 304 22.55 -15.67 -16.30
C GLY A 304 23.93 -15.79 -16.92
#